data_AF-A0A7C7CTF7-F1
#
_entry.id   AF-A0A7C7CTF7-F1
#
_cell.length_a   1.000
_cell.length_b   1.000
_cell.length_c   1.000
_cell.angle_alpha   90.00
_cell.angle_beta   90.00
_cell.angle_gamma   90.00
#
_symmetry.space_group_name_H-M   'P 1'
#
loop_
_entity.id
_entity.type
_entity.pdbx_description
1 polymer ?
#
loop_
_entity_poly.entity_id
_entity_poly.type
_entity_poly.pdbx_seq_one_letter_code
_entity_poly.pdbx_strand_id
1 'polypeptide(L)'
;MNSNEPKTLLEIVGLYVGSLKENDEATHKELYRFVNWCGPERPLSQMVPALIGGYADSVAGTGTTPLAAERLQVVRKFLTYARKKGHHRN
;
A
#
# COMPACT_ATOMS: atom_id res chain seq x y z
N MET A 1 -12.43 24.03 -0.63
CA MET A 1 -11.36 23.01 -0.52
C MET A 1 -11.42 22.19 -1.80
N ASN A 2 -10.34 22.23 -2.59
CA ASN A 2 -10.37 21.83 -3.99
C ASN A 2 -10.33 20.30 -4.10
N SER A 3 -11.43 19.67 -4.48
CA SER A 3 -11.61 18.21 -4.57
C SER A 3 -10.83 17.51 -5.70
N ASN A 4 -9.71 18.09 -6.16
CA ASN A 4 -8.95 17.62 -7.32
C ASN A 4 -7.51 17.20 -7.00
N GLU A 5 -7.11 17.19 -5.72
CA GLU A 5 -5.81 16.67 -5.33
C GLU A 5 -5.79 15.13 -5.40
N PRO A 6 -4.73 14.55 -5.97
CA PRO A 6 -4.60 13.10 -6.04
C PRO A 6 -4.44 12.55 -4.62
N LYS A 7 -5.32 11.61 -4.25
CA LYS A 7 -5.26 10.96 -2.93
C LYS A 7 -3.87 10.39 -2.66
N THR A 8 -3.35 10.70 -1.48
CA THR A 8 -2.05 10.24 -0.99
C THR A 8 -2.12 8.77 -0.60
N LEU A 9 -0.97 8.10 -0.52
CA LEU A 9 -0.87 6.72 -0.05
C LEU A 9 -1.45 6.55 1.35
N LEU A 10 -1.18 7.50 2.25
CA LEU A 10 -1.69 7.45 3.62
C LEU A 10 -3.22 7.47 3.68
N GLU A 11 -3.86 8.36 2.92
CA GLU A 11 -5.32 8.42 2.84
C GLU A 11 -5.92 7.13 2.27
N ILE A 12 -5.30 6.56 1.24
CA ILE A 12 -5.79 5.32 0.61
C ILE A 12 -5.62 4.14 1.57
N VAL A 13 -4.56 4.09 2.37
CA VAL A 13 -4.42 3.08 3.43
C VAL A 13 -5.52 3.20 4.46
N GLY A 14 -5.86 4.43 4.91
CA GLY A 14 -6.99 4.64 5.82
C GLY A 14 -8.32 4.13 5.25
N LEU A 15 -8.58 4.40 3.97
CA LEU A 15 -9.78 3.89 3.27
C LEU A 15 -9.77 2.36 3.10
N TYR A 16 -8.60 1.77 2.84
CA TYR A 16 -8.45 0.33 2.68
C TYR A 16 -8.68 -0.38 4.01
N VAL A 17 -7.99 0.05 5.06
CA VAL A 17 -8.12 -0.47 6.44
C VAL A 17 -9.56 -0.34 6.92
N GLY A 18 -10.19 0.82 6.74
CA GLY A 18 -11.61 1.01 7.09
C GLY A 18 -12.59 0.16 6.28
N SER A 19 -12.16 -0.42 5.16
CA SER A 19 -12.97 -1.33 4.33
C SER A 19 -12.73 -2.81 4.62
N LEU A 20 -11.71 -3.15 5.42
CA LEU A 20 -11.45 -4.52 5.83
C LEU A 20 -12.52 -4.97 6.84
N LYS A 21 -13.01 -6.20 6.68
CA LYS A 21 -13.95 -6.81 7.64
C LYS A 21 -13.27 -7.20 8.94
N GLU A 22 -11.98 -7.53 8.86
CA GLU A 22 -11.15 -7.97 9.98
C GLU A 22 -10.01 -6.98 10.16
N ASN A 23 -9.82 -6.57 11.42
CA ASN A 23 -8.77 -5.64 11.82
C ASN A 23 -7.54 -6.46 12.21
N ASP A 24 -6.71 -6.78 11.22
CA ASP A 24 -5.45 -7.50 11.44
C ASP A 24 -4.31 -6.51 11.69
N GLU A 25 -3.76 -6.53 12.91
CA GLU A 25 -2.67 -5.65 13.32
C GLU A 25 -1.42 -5.85 12.45
N ALA A 26 -1.13 -7.09 12.04
CA ALA A 26 -0.01 -7.40 11.17
C ALA A 26 -0.18 -6.73 9.80
N THR A 27 -1.37 -6.82 9.21
CA THR A 27 -1.74 -6.10 7.99
C THR A 27 -1.56 -4.59 8.15
N HIS A 28 -2.05 -4.00 9.23
CA HIS A 28 -1.93 -2.55 9.46
C HIS A 28 -0.47 -2.12 9.55
N LYS A 29 0.31 -2.81 10.39
CA LYS A 29 1.73 -2.51 10.59
C LYS A 29 2.51 -2.63 9.29
N GLU A 30 2.19 -3.61 8.46
CA GLU A 30 2.85 -3.80 7.18
C GLU A 30 2.50 -2.70 6.16
N LEU A 31 1.23 -2.29 6.10
CA LEU A 31 0.81 -1.18 5.24
C LEU A 31 1.44 0.14 5.65
N TYR A 32 1.50 0.43 6.95
CA TYR A 32 2.17 1.62 7.46
C TYR A 32 3.66 1.61 7.13
N ARG A 33 4.33 0.47 7.27
CA ARG A 33 5.74 0.33 6.89
C ARG A 33 5.94 0.57 5.39
N PHE A 34 5.11 -0.03 4.55
CA PHE A 34 5.15 0.15 3.10
C PHE A 34 4.97 1.62 2.71
N VAL A 35 3.95 2.28 3.26
CA VAL A 35 3.65 3.69 2.96
C VAL A 35 4.76 4.62 3.45
N ASN A 36 5.31 4.38 4.64
CA ASN A 36 6.44 5.17 5.14
C ASN A 36 7.69 4.99 4.28
N TRP A 37 7.93 3.79 3.75
CA TRP A 37 9.04 3.54 2.83
C TRP A 37 8.84 4.24 1.47
N CYS A 38 7.62 4.21 0.92
CA CYS A 38 7.30 4.89 -0.34
C CYS A 38 7.21 6.43 -0.21
N GLY A 39 6.91 6.92 0.99
CA GLY A 39 6.56 8.31 1.28
C GLY A 39 5.05 8.47 1.46
N PRO A 40 4.54 8.88 2.64
CA PRO A 40 3.11 8.89 2.94
C PRO A 40 2.30 9.87 2.09
N GLU A 41 2.89 11.01 1.72
CA GLU A 41 2.28 12.05 0.89
C GLU A 41 2.34 11.74 -0.61
N ARG A 42 2.97 10.63 -1.00
CA ARG A 42 3.09 10.25 -2.40
C ARG A 42 1.70 9.95 -2.97
N PRO A 43 1.33 10.48 -4.15
CA PRO A 43 0.07 10.12 -4.79
C PRO A 43 0.14 8.73 -5.42
N LEU A 44 -0.99 8.04 -5.51
CA LEU A 44 -1.07 6.70 -6.11
C LEU A 44 -0.57 6.67 -7.58
N SER A 45 -0.73 7.76 -8.32
CA SER A 45 -0.26 7.89 -9.71
C SER A 45 1.25 7.74 -9.86
N GLN A 46 2.02 7.95 -8.78
CA GLN A 46 3.47 7.78 -8.76
C GLN A 46 3.91 6.37 -8.29
N MET A 47 2.97 5.46 -8.02
CA MET A 47 3.25 4.06 -7.65
C MET A 47 3.59 3.24 -8.89
N VAL A 48 4.81 3.43 -9.39
CA VAL A 48 5.34 2.68 -10.54
C VAL A 48 5.81 1.28 -10.15
N PRO A 49 5.81 0.30 -11.08
CA PRO A 49 6.27 -1.06 -10.80
C PRO A 49 7.68 -1.14 -10.20
N ALA A 50 8.60 -0.27 -10.64
CA ALA A 50 9.97 -0.22 -10.12
C ALA A 50 10.02 0.12 -8.62
N LEU A 51 9.17 1.04 -8.15
CA LEU A 51 9.09 1.41 -6.73
C LEU A 51 8.56 0.25 -5.89
N ILE A 52 7.53 -0.45 -6.41
CA ILE A 52 6.96 -1.63 -5.75
C ILE A 52 7.99 -2.77 -5.70
N GLY A 53 8.76 -2.95 -6.78
CA GLY A 53 9.87 -3.90 -6.86
C GLY A 53 10.95 -3.61 -5.82
N GLY A 54 11.37 -2.34 -5.69
CA GLY A 54 12.36 -1.94 -4.68
C GLY A 54 11.90 -2.19 -3.24
N TYR A 55 10.60 -2.01 -2.95
CA TYR A 55 10.08 -2.41 -1.64
C TYR A 55 10.19 -3.93 -1.45
N ALA A 56 9.81 -4.71 -2.47
CA ALA A 56 9.86 -6.16 -2.41
C ALA A 56 11.28 -6.70 -2.23
N ASP A 57 12.27 -6.07 -2.86
CA ASP A 57 13.68 -6.37 -2.66
C ASP A 57 14.11 -6.03 -1.23
N SER A 58 13.64 -4.91 -0.65
CA SER A 58 13.93 -4.58 0.75
C SER A 58 13.30 -5.60 1.73
N VAL A 59 12.12 -6.12 1.42
CA VAL A 59 11.45 -7.15 2.21
C VAL A 59 12.18 -8.49 2.08
N ALA A 60 12.56 -8.88 0.87
CA ALA A 60 13.31 -10.11 0.60
C ALA A 60 14.74 -10.08 1.17
N GLY A 61 15.37 -8.90 1.19
CA GLY A 61 16.70 -8.67 1.79
C GLY A 61 16.75 -8.90 3.31
N THR A 62 15.59 -8.93 3.98
CA THR A 62 15.49 -9.31 5.40
C THR A 62 15.44 -10.83 5.63
N GLY A 63 15.52 -11.64 4.57
CA GLY A 63 15.55 -13.10 4.59
C GLY A 63 14.40 -13.72 3.77
N THR A 64 14.65 -14.89 3.16
CA THR A 64 13.65 -15.69 2.42
C THR A 64 12.73 -16.47 3.37
N THR A 65 12.07 -15.77 4.28
CA THR A 65 11.18 -16.38 5.28
C THR A 65 9.72 -16.34 4.80
N PRO A 66 8.84 -17.26 5.25
CA PRO A 66 7.40 -17.22 4.98
C PRO A 66 6.77 -15.85 5.29
N LEU A 67 7.30 -15.16 6.31
CA LEU A 67 6.89 -13.82 6.71
C LEU A 67 7.08 -12.78 5.59
N ALA A 68 8.15 -12.88 4.79
CA ALA A 68 8.35 -11.98 3.65
C ALA A 68 7.25 -12.15 2.59
N ALA A 69 6.83 -13.39 2.33
CA ALA A 69 5.76 -13.68 1.38
C ALA A 69 4.40 -13.14 1.86
N GLU A 70 4.06 -13.34 3.15
CA GLU A 70 2.83 -12.80 3.75
C GLU A 70 2.78 -11.27 3.69
N ARG A 71 3.90 -10.61 4.02
CA ARG A 71 4.05 -9.15 3.94
C ARG A 71 3.82 -8.63 2.51
N LEU A 72 4.40 -9.30 1.51
CA LEU A 72 4.18 -8.96 0.11
C LEU A 72 2.74 -9.20 -0.34
N GLN A 73 2.07 -10.23 0.18
CA GLN A 73 0.66 -10.46 -0.11
C GLN A 73 -0.22 -9.33 0.41
N VAL A 74 0.04 -8.81 1.62
CA VAL A 74 -0.65 -7.64 2.17
C VAL A 74 -0.53 -6.44 1.24
N VAL A 75 0.69 -6.11 0.80
CA VAL A 75 0.94 -4.98 -0.11
C VAL A 75 0.24 -5.17 -1.46
N ARG A 76 0.24 -6.39 -2.01
CA ARG A 76 -0.46 -6.70 -3.28
C ARG A 76 -1.98 -6.51 -3.17
N LYS A 77 -2.60 -6.96 -2.08
CA LYS A 77 -4.04 -6.75 -1.84
C LYS A 77 -4.37 -5.26 -1.76
N PHE A 78 -3.57 -4.49 -1.03
CA PHE A 78 -3.71 -3.03 -0.96
C PHE A 78 -3.58 -2.36 -2.33
N LEU A 79 -2.53 -2.65 -3.10
CA LEU A 79 -2.32 -2.04 -4.42
C LEU A 79 -3.45 -2.38 -5.39
N THR A 80 -4.01 -3.59 -5.30
CA THR A 80 -5.17 -4.00 -6.10
C THR A 80 -6.41 -3.17 -5.74
N TYR A 81 -6.67 -2.97 -4.44
CA TYR A 81 -7.74 -2.08 -3.97
C TYR A 81 -7.51 -0.64 -4.41
N ALA A 82 -6.30 -0.12 -4.21
CA ALA A 82 -5.93 1.25 -4.55
C ALA A 82 -6.13 1.53 -6.04
N ARG A 83 -5.71 0.60 -6.93
CA ARG A 83 -5.96 0.70 -8.38
C ARG A 83 -7.44 0.70 -8.72
N LYS A 84 -8.24 -0.16 -8.06
CA LYS A 84 -9.70 -0.20 -8.27
C LYS A 84 -10.37 1.12 -7.85
N LYS A 85 -9.98 1.69 -6.72
CA LYS A 85 -10.49 3.00 -6.25
C LYS A 85 -9.96 4.17 -7.08
N GLY A 86 -8.74 4.08 -7.61
CA GLY A 86 -8.15 5.07 -8.51
C GLY A 86 -8.71 5.05 -9.94
N HIS A 87 -9.29 3.92 -10.37
CA HIS A 87 -9.99 3.80 -11.66
C HIS A 87 -11.49 4.06 -11.57
N HIS A 88 -12.07 4.08 -10.36
CA HIS A 88 -13.41 4.61 -10.16
C HIS A 88 -13.37 6.15 -10.20
N ARG A 89 -13.02 6.67 -11.38
CA ARG A 89 -13.36 8.03 -11.76
C ARG A 89 -14.88 8.03 -11.93
N ASN A 90 -15.54 8.84 -11.09
CA ASN A 90 -16.97 9.08 -10.99
C ASN A 90 -17.79 8.75 -12.24
#